data_AF-B6AGJ8-F1
#
_entry.id   AF-B6AGJ8-F1
#
_cell.length_a   1.000
_cell.length_b   1.000
_cell.length_c   1.000
_cell.angle_alpha   90.00
_cell.angle_beta   90.00
_cell.angle_gamma   90.00
#
_symmetry.space_group_name_H-M   'P 1'
#
loop_
_entity.id
_entity.type
_entity.pdbx_description
1 polymer ?
#
loop_
_entity_poly.entity_id
_entity_poly.type
_entity_poly.pdbx_seq_one_letter_code
_entity_poly.pdbx_strand_id
1 'polypeptide(L)'
;MVIKNENNPKRTLESCFEWFETFKAIEHGDIVCTSIYDVLIPTNLLIFIQELSPMFFADFLLTNEHIESKAKGLHLIMDGINDYLDGRFHEEIDTLDYDLIVSTIEDKDQSKLSALNEACKLFGFIVVFAVESENHEEVINNMMNLSEATQIEMQHIIQITGHFGGNEEGSISDETDNGNKYEINNHTNSLLQSRNSQGISHTEDLENRIELLEHELKEEKAARQQAEENAKKVAARPINVLEETEKLENEVWLLQNEKDQLVKDKRDLEVKYRNDIKDLQNELEMYKNEASKVTGLEQQVKKWKDKVDSLLEVKKQNEKLTKQLEDMGDKCEDDIDTEGIGGGVKKMLQTYKDRINYLENQINRLNQDKEDLQVLNDSLKQQGDQIQKDIQIRTGQVQVLRKTLEDAGIPIAADIEEIDTTGSDFVPGTTNFYIAQISILKDQLNTQKELLQSEQKRLKLLESHGVDSTVVATLKQQIMIREQEAELHQSAKLDIEKRSQIELRLLSTCLHEMALKYHQCKSIVIQLDEELSALKSKYQTSNKYNNNNNINDNTGYNNNDNTEYNNNIEYNNNNNNNNNNNNNNNNNNNNNNSNNSDLQPNSVIENYSDSDVETKSEKNNYIN
;
A
#
# COMPACT_ATOMS: atom_id res chain seq x y z
N MET A 1 22.84 -22.37 10.01
CA MET A 1 24.12 -21.74 10.45
C MET A 1 24.03 -21.55 11.96
N VAL A 2 24.84 -22.23 12.77
CA VAL A 2 24.81 -22.04 14.24
C VAL A 2 25.48 -20.71 14.53
N ILE A 3 24.74 -19.76 15.08
CA ILE A 3 25.28 -18.49 15.59
C ILE A 3 26.35 -18.86 16.64
N LYS A 4 27.64 -18.86 16.25
CA LYS A 4 28.78 -19.07 17.15
C LYS A 4 29.13 -17.77 17.88
N ASN A 5 28.14 -16.95 18.22
CA ASN A 5 28.39 -15.82 19.09
C ASN A 5 28.32 -16.30 20.53
N GLU A 6 29.42 -16.07 21.24
CA GLU A 6 29.57 -16.18 22.70
C GLU A 6 28.71 -15.15 23.46
N ASN A 7 27.71 -14.54 22.80
CA ASN A 7 26.80 -13.62 23.45
C ASN A 7 25.84 -14.41 24.33
N ASN A 8 25.83 -14.04 25.61
CA ASN A 8 24.95 -14.60 26.62
C ASN A 8 23.48 -14.31 26.22
N PRO A 9 22.67 -15.30 25.79
CA PRO A 9 21.32 -15.05 25.30
C PRO A 9 20.43 -14.41 26.35
N LYS A 10 20.75 -14.57 27.64
CA LYS A 10 20.06 -13.83 28.72
C LYS A 10 20.24 -12.32 28.59
N ARG A 11 21.46 -11.86 28.28
CA ARG A 11 21.76 -10.44 28.10
C ARG A 11 21.00 -9.89 26.88
N THR A 12 20.98 -10.64 25.78
CA THR A 12 20.22 -10.26 24.57
C THR A 12 18.73 -10.11 24.89
N LEU A 13 18.14 -11.06 25.61
CA LEU A 13 16.74 -11.00 26.04
C LEU A 13 16.46 -9.86 27.03
N GLU A 14 17.38 -9.57 27.96
CA GLU A 14 17.29 -8.42 28.87
C GLU A 14 17.29 -7.09 28.10
N SER A 15 18.19 -6.96 27.11
CA SER A 15 18.22 -5.80 26.21
C SER A 15 16.94 -5.68 25.38
N CYS A 16 16.41 -6.79 24.85
CA CYS A 16 15.11 -6.79 24.16
C CYS A 16 13.99 -6.33 25.08
N PHE A 17 13.99 -6.76 26.35
CA PHE A 17 12.98 -6.36 27.31
C PHE A 17 13.02 -4.86 27.60
N GLU A 18 14.22 -4.31 27.84
CA GLU A 18 14.41 -2.86 28.02
C GLU A 18 13.87 -2.07 26.81
N TRP A 19 14.02 -2.61 25.59
CA TRP A 19 13.44 -2.02 24.39
C TRP A 19 11.91 -2.09 24.37
N PHE A 20 11.30 -3.24 24.68
CA PHE A 20 9.83 -3.37 24.73
C PHE A 20 9.21 -2.43 25.78
N GLU A 21 9.88 -2.16 26.91
CA GLU A 21 9.40 -1.22 27.93
C GLU A 21 9.20 0.22 27.40
N THR A 22 9.76 0.56 26.23
CA THR A 22 9.56 1.87 25.59
C THR A 22 8.25 2.00 24.79
N PHE A 23 7.50 0.92 24.62
CA PHE A 23 6.27 0.92 23.84
C PHE A 23 5.08 1.51 24.61
N LYS A 24 4.21 2.21 23.89
CA LYS A 24 3.03 2.87 24.49
C LYS A 24 2.05 1.86 25.06
N ALA A 25 1.96 0.65 24.50
CA ALA A 25 1.11 -0.40 25.04
C ALA A 25 1.45 -0.77 26.50
N ILE A 26 2.73 -0.67 26.89
CA ILE A 26 3.14 -0.84 28.29
C ILE A 26 2.89 0.45 29.08
N GLU A 27 3.23 1.62 28.52
CA GLU A 27 3.05 2.92 29.19
C GLU A 27 1.57 3.20 29.57
N HIS A 28 0.64 2.86 28.67
CA HIS A 28 -0.79 3.02 28.88
C HIS A 28 -1.42 1.91 29.75
N GLY A 29 -0.66 0.86 30.06
CA GLY A 29 -1.14 -0.27 30.86
C GLY A 29 -2.08 -1.22 30.11
N ASP A 30 -2.10 -1.16 28.77
CA ASP A 30 -2.83 -2.11 27.92
C ASP A 30 -2.25 -3.53 28.05
N ILE A 31 -0.94 -3.60 28.31
CA ILE A 31 -0.20 -4.84 28.57
C ILE A 31 0.59 -4.71 29.86
N VAL A 32 0.51 -5.74 30.71
CA VAL A 32 1.36 -5.87 31.91
C VAL A 32 2.41 -6.96 31.67
N CYS A 33 3.63 -6.55 31.34
CA CYS A 33 4.78 -7.45 31.22
C CYS A 33 5.65 -7.36 32.47
N THR A 34 5.84 -8.48 33.16
CA THR A 34 6.75 -8.58 34.33
C THR A 34 8.08 -9.22 33.99
N SER A 35 8.17 -9.84 32.82
CA SER A 35 9.35 -10.52 32.30
C SER A 35 9.31 -10.53 30.77
N ILE A 36 10.47 -10.75 30.15
CA ILE A 36 10.59 -10.89 28.69
C ILE A 36 9.69 -11.98 28.10
N TYR A 37 9.38 -13.03 28.88
CA TYR A 37 8.51 -14.11 28.42
C TYR A 37 7.04 -13.71 28.35
N ASP A 38 6.63 -12.68 29.11
CA ASP A 38 5.27 -12.15 29.02
C ASP A 38 5.05 -11.41 27.68
N VAL A 39 6.12 -10.89 27.06
CA VAL A 39 6.09 -10.33 25.71
C VAL A 39 5.77 -11.41 24.67
N LEU A 40 6.28 -12.63 24.86
CA LEU A 40 6.09 -13.76 23.94
C LEU A 40 4.72 -14.43 24.06
N ILE A 41 3.84 -13.96 24.95
CA ILE A 41 2.44 -14.42 24.95
C ILE A 41 1.80 -13.88 23.67
N PRO A 42 1.19 -14.74 22.80
CA PRO A 42 0.71 -14.30 21.48
C PRO A 42 -0.19 -13.07 21.49
N THR A 43 -1.08 -12.95 22.48
CA THR A 43 -1.96 -11.78 22.62
C THR A 43 -1.19 -10.49 22.88
N ASN A 44 -0.15 -10.55 23.73
CA ASN A 44 0.68 -9.39 24.04
C ASN A 44 1.56 -9.05 22.84
N LEU A 45 2.19 -10.06 22.24
CA LEU A 45 3.02 -9.89 21.06
C LEU A 45 2.24 -9.23 19.92
N LEU A 46 1.01 -9.69 19.64
CA LEU A 46 0.19 -9.12 18.59
C LEU A 46 -0.08 -7.62 18.82
N ILE A 47 -0.33 -7.19 20.06
CA ILE A 47 -0.55 -5.78 20.37
C ILE A 47 0.72 -4.95 20.07
N PHE A 48 1.91 -5.44 20.43
CA PHE A 48 3.17 -4.77 20.06
C PHE A 48 3.35 -4.69 18.54
N ILE A 49 3.06 -5.77 17.81
CA ILE A 49 3.15 -5.80 16.34
C ILE A 49 2.14 -4.82 15.70
N GLN A 50 0.93 -4.71 16.24
CA GLN A 50 -0.08 -3.74 15.82
C GLN A 50 0.33 -2.30 16.11
N GLU A 51 1.07 -2.03 17.19
CA GLU A 51 1.64 -0.71 17.45
C GLU A 51 2.73 -0.34 16.42
N LEU A 52 3.52 -1.31 15.98
CA LEU A 52 4.57 -1.12 14.97
C LEU A 52 4.03 -0.87 13.57
N SER A 53 3.02 -1.63 13.14
CA SER A 53 2.38 -1.48 11.83
C SER A 53 0.85 -1.63 11.96
N PRO A 54 0.16 -0.56 12.38
CA PRO A 54 -1.27 -0.61 12.64
C PRO A 54 -2.07 -0.83 11.36
N MET A 55 -1.61 -0.37 10.19
CA MET A 55 -2.33 -0.56 8.94
C MET A 55 -2.30 -2.02 8.47
N PHE A 56 -1.14 -2.68 8.51
CA PHE A 56 -1.01 -4.06 8.03
C PHE A 56 -1.67 -5.06 8.99
N PHE A 57 -1.54 -4.85 10.31
CA PHE A 57 -2.04 -5.78 11.32
C PHE A 57 -3.39 -5.39 11.94
N ALA A 58 -4.11 -4.38 11.41
CA ALA A 58 -5.41 -3.92 11.92
C ALA A 58 -6.44 -5.05 12.04
N ASP A 59 -6.53 -5.88 11.00
CA ASP A 59 -7.51 -6.97 10.90
C ASP A 59 -6.96 -8.31 11.42
N PHE A 60 -5.72 -8.31 11.91
CA PHE A 60 -5.09 -9.53 12.41
C PHE A 60 -5.69 -9.89 13.77
N LEU A 61 -6.34 -11.05 13.85
CA LEU A 61 -7.05 -11.51 15.04
C LEU A 61 -6.61 -12.93 15.41
N LEU A 62 -6.29 -13.14 16.68
CA LEU A 62 -6.07 -14.48 17.22
C LEU A 62 -7.40 -15.17 17.49
N THR A 63 -7.54 -16.39 16.97
CA THR A 63 -8.69 -17.25 17.29
C THR A 63 -8.50 -17.86 18.69
N ASN A 64 -9.56 -18.43 19.26
CA ASN A 64 -9.46 -19.17 20.52
C ASN A 64 -8.42 -20.30 20.44
N GLU A 65 -8.27 -20.93 19.27
CA GLU A 65 -7.26 -21.98 19.06
C GLU A 65 -5.83 -21.42 19.17
N HIS A 66 -5.57 -20.22 18.65
CA HIS A 66 -4.26 -19.56 18.75
C HIS A 66 -3.96 -19.12 20.19
N ILE A 67 -4.98 -18.76 20.96
CA ILE A 67 -4.86 -18.39 22.37
C ILE A 67 -4.59 -19.63 23.24
N GLU A 68 -5.32 -20.73 22.99
CA GLU A 68 -5.14 -22.00 23.70
C GLU A 68 -3.81 -22.68 23.35
N SER A 69 -3.41 -22.62 22.08
CA SER A 69 -2.13 -23.16 21.60
C SER A 69 -1.16 -22.02 21.29
N LYS A 70 -0.40 -21.59 22.31
CA LYS A 70 0.57 -20.50 22.18
C LYS A 70 1.55 -20.68 21.01
N ALA A 71 1.94 -21.93 20.71
CA ALA A 71 2.85 -22.24 19.61
C ALA A 71 2.22 -21.88 18.26
N LYS A 72 0.95 -22.24 18.04
CA LYS A 72 0.20 -21.85 16.83
C LYS A 72 0.00 -20.34 16.76
N GLY A 73 -0.29 -19.69 17.88
CA GLY A 73 -0.41 -18.23 17.94
C GLY A 73 0.88 -17.51 17.58
N LEU A 74 2.03 -17.97 18.09
CA LEU A 74 3.34 -17.44 17.74
C LEU A 74 3.66 -17.67 16.25
N HIS A 75 3.44 -18.88 15.74
CA HIS A 75 3.65 -19.20 14.33
C HIS A 75 2.86 -18.27 13.42
N LEU A 76 1.56 -18.07 13.69
CA LEU A 76 0.71 -17.20 12.88
C LEU A 76 1.21 -15.73 12.88
N ILE A 77 1.66 -15.22 14.03
CA ILE A 77 2.20 -13.86 14.11
C ILE A 77 3.49 -13.76 13.30
N MET A 78 4.36 -14.78 13.39
CA MET A 78 5.60 -14.81 12.62
C MET A 78 5.35 -14.93 11.11
N ASP A 79 4.34 -15.70 10.68
CA ASP A 79 3.90 -15.74 9.28
C ASP A 79 3.47 -14.36 8.80
N GLY A 80 2.68 -13.63 9.60
CA GLY A 80 2.26 -12.27 9.27
C GLY A 80 3.44 -11.29 9.19
N ILE A 81 4.44 -11.42 10.06
CA ILE A 81 5.69 -10.65 9.98
C ILE A 81 6.48 -11.01 8.72
N ASN A 82 6.54 -12.28 8.36
CA ASN A 82 7.22 -12.74 7.16
C ASN A 82 6.55 -12.20 5.89
N ASP A 83 5.21 -12.24 5.83
CA ASP A 83 4.42 -11.69 4.73
C ASP A 83 4.65 -10.18 4.59
N TYR A 84 4.73 -9.45 5.70
CA TYR A 84 5.09 -8.02 5.69
C TYR A 84 6.50 -7.79 5.12
N LEU A 85 7.44 -8.69 5.41
CA LEU A 85 8.83 -8.64 4.94
C LEU A 85 9.02 -9.33 3.57
N ASP A 86 7.98 -9.40 2.75
CA ASP A 86 7.98 -9.99 1.40
C ASP A 86 8.48 -11.46 1.37
N GLY A 87 8.27 -12.21 2.45
CA GLY A 87 8.64 -13.63 2.56
C GLY A 87 10.15 -13.89 2.75
N ARG A 88 10.94 -12.84 3.01
CA ARG A 88 12.42 -12.90 3.07
C ARG A 88 12.97 -13.93 4.08
N PHE A 89 12.22 -14.26 5.13
CA PHE A 89 12.66 -15.12 6.23
C PHE A 89 11.83 -16.40 6.35
N HIS A 90 11.16 -16.83 5.28
CA HIS A 90 10.22 -17.95 5.32
C HIS A 90 10.87 -19.25 5.83
N GLU A 91 12.05 -19.60 5.30
CA GLU A 91 12.75 -20.82 5.71
C GLU A 91 13.20 -20.76 7.18
N GLU A 92 13.72 -19.63 7.64
CA GLU A 92 14.19 -19.49 9.01
C GLU A 92 13.04 -19.49 10.02
N ILE A 93 11.93 -18.82 9.70
CA ILE A 93 10.72 -18.77 10.54
C ILE A 93 10.08 -20.16 10.66
N ASP A 94 10.01 -20.93 9.56
CA ASP A 94 9.51 -22.31 9.57
C ASP A 94 10.39 -23.26 10.39
N THR A 95 11.67 -22.93 10.55
CA THR A 95 12.62 -23.75 11.34
C THR A 95 12.62 -23.44 12.84
N LEU A 96 11.87 -22.43 13.29
CA LEU A 96 11.77 -22.11 14.72
C LEU A 96 11.04 -23.22 15.49
N ASP A 97 11.60 -23.61 16.64
CA ASP A 97 10.96 -24.58 17.53
C ASP A 97 9.99 -23.85 18.49
N TYR A 98 8.78 -23.58 18.00
CA TYR A 98 7.75 -22.87 18.76
C TYR A 98 7.34 -23.58 20.04
N ASP A 99 7.34 -24.92 20.07
CA ASP A 99 7.03 -25.70 21.27
C ASP A 99 8.10 -25.49 22.34
N LEU A 100 9.37 -25.43 21.95
CA LEU A 100 10.47 -25.11 22.85
C LEU A 100 10.37 -23.67 23.38
N ILE A 101 10.00 -22.70 22.55
CA ILE A 101 9.75 -21.31 23.00
C ILE A 101 8.59 -21.30 24.01
N VAL A 102 7.47 -21.93 23.71
CA VAL A 102 6.31 -22.00 24.63
C VAL A 102 6.69 -22.65 25.97
N SER A 103 7.52 -23.68 25.96
CA SER A 103 7.99 -24.31 27.20
C SER A 103 8.72 -23.32 28.11
N THR A 104 9.42 -22.32 27.57
CA THR A 104 10.06 -21.27 28.39
C THR A 104 9.09 -20.25 28.95
N ILE A 105 8.02 -19.94 28.21
CA ILE A 105 6.93 -19.09 28.70
C ILE A 105 6.24 -19.74 29.90
N GLU A 106 6.04 -21.06 29.86
CA GLU A 106 5.30 -21.80 30.89
C GLU A 106 6.14 -22.15 32.11
N ASP A 107 7.35 -22.67 31.90
CA ASP A 107 8.18 -23.13 33.01
C ASP A 107 8.78 -21.95 33.79
N LYS A 108 8.87 -20.75 33.19
CA LYS A 108 9.54 -19.52 33.70
C LYS A 108 10.98 -19.75 34.21
N ASP A 109 11.49 -20.97 34.09
CA ASP A 109 12.77 -21.43 34.61
C ASP A 109 13.81 -21.31 33.49
N GLN A 110 14.70 -20.34 33.65
CA GLN A 110 15.61 -19.80 32.63
C GLN A 110 16.80 -20.73 32.27
N SER A 111 16.66 -22.04 32.49
CA SER A 111 17.82 -22.94 32.59
C SER A 111 18.16 -23.67 31.29
N LYS A 112 17.24 -23.75 30.31
CA LYS A 112 17.51 -24.39 29.02
C LYS A 112 18.05 -23.37 28.01
N LEU A 113 19.38 -23.35 27.86
CA LEU A 113 20.09 -22.50 26.90
C LEU A 113 19.53 -22.59 25.47
N SER A 114 19.10 -23.78 25.03
CA SER A 114 18.52 -24.00 23.71
C SER A 114 17.25 -23.17 23.49
N ALA A 115 16.40 -23.08 24.50
CA ALA A 115 15.14 -22.39 24.39
C ALA A 115 15.30 -20.86 24.46
N LEU A 116 16.29 -20.38 25.22
CA LEU A 116 16.70 -18.97 25.20
C LEU A 116 17.20 -18.56 23.80
N ASN A 117 17.96 -19.44 23.14
CA ASN A 117 18.44 -19.17 21.78
C ASN A 117 17.31 -19.08 20.76
N GLU A 118 16.31 -19.95 20.83
CA GLU A 118 15.13 -19.87 19.94
C GLU A 118 14.32 -18.60 20.21
N ALA A 119 14.14 -18.21 21.47
CA ALA A 119 13.51 -16.94 21.82
C ALA A 119 14.30 -15.73 21.26
N CYS A 120 15.64 -15.73 21.35
CA CYS A 120 16.47 -14.67 20.76
C CYS A 120 16.30 -14.56 19.25
N LYS A 121 16.19 -15.70 18.52
CA LYS A 121 15.94 -15.67 17.07
C LYS A 121 14.59 -15.03 16.75
N LEU A 122 13.54 -15.44 17.47
CA LEU A 122 12.19 -14.89 17.30
C LEU A 122 12.20 -13.37 17.54
N PHE A 123 12.84 -12.90 18.62
CA PHE A 123 13.02 -11.46 18.85
C PHE A 123 13.85 -10.78 17.78
N GLY A 124 14.85 -11.46 17.21
CA GLY A 124 15.61 -10.93 16.08
C GLY A 124 14.73 -10.56 14.91
N PHE A 125 13.79 -11.44 14.52
CA PHE A 125 12.84 -11.14 13.45
C PHE A 125 11.91 -9.99 13.80
N ILE A 126 11.41 -9.92 15.04
CA ILE A 126 10.57 -8.80 15.50
C ILE A 126 11.32 -7.47 15.45
N VAL A 127 12.60 -7.45 15.87
CA VAL A 127 13.42 -6.25 15.85
C VAL A 127 13.70 -5.78 14.42
N VAL A 128 14.01 -6.70 13.50
CA VAL A 128 14.16 -6.36 12.07
C VAL A 128 12.86 -5.81 11.50
N PHE A 129 11.73 -6.48 11.78
CA PHE A 129 10.40 -6.01 11.40
C PHE A 129 10.12 -4.60 11.93
N ALA A 130 10.41 -4.33 13.19
CA ALA A 130 10.17 -3.02 13.80
C ALA A 130 10.97 -1.90 13.11
N VAL A 131 12.21 -2.18 12.70
CA VAL A 131 13.07 -1.21 12.01
C VAL A 131 12.71 -1.05 10.53
N GLU A 132 12.03 -2.02 9.92
CA GLU A 132 11.45 -1.92 8.57
C GLU A 132 9.95 -1.52 8.58
N SER A 133 9.38 -1.23 9.76
CA SER A 133 7.96 -0.87 9.91
C SER A 133 7.64 0.56 9.46
N GLU A 134 6.35 0.86 9.29
CA GLU A 134 5.87 2.22 9.01
C GLU A 134 6.32 3.23 10.10
N ASN A 135 6.38 2.77 11.35
CA ASN A 135 6.78 3.57 12.52
C ASN A 135 8.28 3.46 12.86
N HIS A 136 9.14 3.04 11.91
CA HIS A 136 10.56 2.82 12.16
C HIS A 136 11.31 4.04 12.72
N GLU A 137 10.93 5.28 12.37
CA GLU A 137 11.57 6.49 12.94
C GLU A 137 11.37 6.57 14.46
N GLU A 138 10.16 6.26 14.95
CA GLU A 138 9.85 6.22 16.39
C GLU A 138 10.58 5.06 17.07
N VAL A 139 10.60 3.88 16.44
CA VAL A 139 11.34 2.70 16.92
C VAL A 139 12.83 3.00 17.08
N ILE A 140 13.46 3.60 16.07
CA ILE A 140 14.88 3.95 16.09
C ILE A 140 15.14 5.00 17.18
N ASN A 141 14.28 6.02 17.30
CA ASN A 141 14.42 7.01 18.37
C ASN A 141 14.32 6.38 19.76
N ASN A 142 13.39 5.45 19.96
CA ASN A 142 13.26 4.70 21.21
C ASN A 142 14.50 3.86 21.50
N MET A 143 15.03 3.15 20.49
CA MET A 143 16.30 2.42 20.61
C MET A 143 17.47 3.34 21.00
N MET A 144 17.57 4.53 20.39
CA MET A 144 18.63 5.50 20.71
C MET A 144 18.53 6.12 22.11
N ASN A 145 17.39 5.98 22.78
CA ASN A 145 17.19 6.40 24.17
C ASN A 145 17.49 5.30 25.20
N LEU A 146 17.76 4.07 24.77
CA LEU A 146 18.12 2.94 25.64
C LEU A 146 19.54 3.10 26.21
N SER A 147 19.92 2.25 27.16
CA SER A 147 21.31 2.17 27.61
C SER A 147 22.28 1.83 26.46
N GLU A 148 23.50 2.38 26.47
CA GLU A 148 24.52 2.14 25.42
C GLU A 148 24.78 0.64 25.20
N ALA A 149 24.79 -0.13 26.28
CA ALA A 149 24.96 -1.59 26.23
C ALA A 149 23.83 -2.27 25.45
N THR A 150 22.59 -1.80 25.62
CA THR A 150 21.40 -2.31 24.92
C THR A 150 21.34 -1.81 23.48
N GLN A 151 21.76 -0.58 23.19
CA GLN A 151 21.89 -0.06 21.82
C GLN A 151 22.84 -0.93 20.98
N ILE A 152 24.02 -1.26 21.53
CA ILE A 152 25.00 -2.13 20.87
C ILE A 152 24.40 -3.51 20.59
N GLU A 153 23.66 -4.07 21.55
CA GLU A 153 23.04 -5.38 21.40
C GLU A 153 21.91 -5.36 20.35
N MET A 154 21.06 -4.32 20.34
CA MET A 154 20.01 -4.15 19.31
C MET A 154 20.62 -4.03 17.91
N GLN A 155 21.68 -3.21 17.75
CA GLN A 155 22.36 -3.07 16.47
C GLN A 155 22.95 -4.40 16.00
N HIS A 156 23.52 -5.17 16.92
CA HIS A 156 24.07 -6.50 16.63
C HIS A 156 22.97 -7.51 16.22
N ILE A 157 21.80 -7.49 16.89
CA ILE A 157 20.63 -8.30 16.50
C ILE A 157 20.18 -7.96 15.08
N ILE A 158 20.09 -6.67 14.73
CA ILE A 158 19.69 -6.19 13.39
C ILE A 158 20.69 -6.68 12.34
N GLN A 159 22.00 -6.56 12.60
CA GLN A 159 23.04 -6.98 11.68
C GLN A 159 23.03 -8.49 11.43
N ILE A 160 22.87 -9.30 12.48
CA ILE A 160 22.84 -10.76 12.35
C ILE A 160 21.57 -11.20 11.63
N THR A 161 20.42 -10.70 12.08
CA THR A 161 19.13 -11.18 11.58
C THR A 161 18.88 -10.65 10.16
N GLY A 162 19.25 -9.39 9.89
CA GLY A 162 19.11 -8.78 8.56
C GLY A 162 19.99 -9.41 7.48
N HIS A 163 21.08 -10.11 7.86
CA HIS A 163 21.96 -10.76 6.88
C HIS A 163 21.39 -12.08 6.33
N PHE A 164 20.42 -12.71 7.00
CA PHE A 164 19.83 -13.97 6.52
C PHE A 164 19.09 -13.83 5.19
N GLY A 165 18.53 -12.65 4.90
CA GLY A 165 17.72 -12.43 3.70
C GLY A 165 18.45 -11.90 2.46
N GLY A 166 19.78 -11.80 2.49
CA GLY A 166 20.58 -11.13 1.45
C GLY A 166 21.21 -12.05 0.40
N ASN A 167 20.85 -13.33 0.33
CA ASN A 167 21.46 -14.28 -0.61
C ASN A 167 20.81 -14.22 -2.00
N GLU A 168 20.89 -13.06 -2.68
CA GLU A 168 20.76 -13.02 -4.13
C GLU A 168 22.12 -13.35 -4.78
N GLU A 169 22.20 -14.54 -5.35
CA GLU A 169 22.95 -14.92 -6.55
C GLU A 169 24.34 -14.29 -6.78
N GLY A 170 25.37 -14.85 -6.14
CA GLY A 170 26.75 -14.46 -6.45
C GLY A 170 27.86 -15.29 -5.79
N SER A 171 27.61 -16.53 -5.38
CA SER A 171 28.68 -17.41 -4.88
C SER A 171 29.29 -18.18 -6.04
N ILE A 172 30.44 -17.68 -6.50
CA ILE A 172 31.42 -18.44 -7.29
C ILE A 172 31.71 -19.74 -6.53
N SER A 173 31.51 -20.86 -7.23
CA SER A 173 31.85 -22.18 -6.75
C SER A 173 33.32 -22.28 -6.39
N ASP A 174 33.61 -22.36 -5.08
CA ASP A 174 34.89 -22.87 -4.58
C ASP A 174 34.97 -24.36 -4.92
N GLU A 175 35.73 -24.68 -5.96
CA GLU A 175 36.19 -26.04 -6.25
C GLU A 175 37.07 -26.51 -5.09
N THR A 176 36.50 -27.40 -4.28
CA THR A 176 37.18 -28.11 -3.20
C THR A 176 38.17 -29.12 -3.78
N ASP A 177 39.44 -28.79 -3.63
CA ASP A 177 40.42 -29.57 -2.85
C ASP A 177 40.40 -31.09 -3.06
N ASN A 178 41.07 -31.53 -4.13
CA ASN A 178 41.44 -32.93 -4.33
C ASN A 178 42.55 -33.33 -3.36
N GLY A 179 42.14 -33.83 -2.20
CA GLY A 179 43.00 -34.36 -1.15
C GLY A 179 43.96 -35.45 -1.62
N ASN A 180 45.25 -35.17 -1.44
CA ASN A 180 46.37 -36.10 -1.49
C ASN A 180 46.13 -37.32 -0.59
N LYS A 181 46.17 -38.51 -1.19
CA LYS A 181 46.32 -39.79 -0.49
C LYS A 181 47.74 -40.32 -0.68
N TYR A 182 48.65 -39.89 0.20
CA TYR A 182 49.97 -40.49 0.32
C TYR A 182 49.84 -41.90 0.93
N GLU A 183 50.03 -42.93 0.12
CA GLU A 183 50.26 -44.30 0.60
C GLU A 183 51.73 -44.45 1.04
N ILE A 184 51.90 -44.59 2.35
CA ILE A 184 53.12 -45.01 3.02
C ILE A 184 53.28 -46.52 2.78
N ASN A 185 54.17 -46.90 1.86
CA ASN A 185 54.54 -48.30 1.68
C ASN A 185 55.85 -48.61 2.43
N ASN A 186 55.68 -49.31 3.56
CA ASN A 186 56.73 -49.98 4.31
C ASN A 186 57.27 -51.17 3.51
N HIS A 187 58.55 -51.19 3.16
CA HIS A 187 59.28 -52.41 2.83
C HIS A 187 60.66 -52.42 3.48
N THR A 188 60.73 -53.10 4.62
CA THR A 188 61.96 -53.58 5.26
C THR A 188 62.09 -55.08 5.07
N ASN A 189 63.32 -55.49 4.73
CA ASN A 189 63.94 -56.80 4.87
C ASN A 189 63.49 -57.95 3.96
N SER A 190 64.41 -58.36 3.07
CA SER A 190 64.98 -59.73 3.05
C SER A 190 65.83 -59.92 1.80
N LEU A 191 67.16 -60.00 1.93
CA LEU A 191 67.96 -61.13 1.41
C LEU A 191 69.44 -60.98 1.77
N LEU A 192 69.87 -61.75 2.76
CA LEU A 192 71.25 -62.14 3.02
C LEU A 192 71.37 -63.59 2.57
N GLN A 193 72.26 -63.86 1.60
CA GLN A 193 73.09 -65.07 1.42
C GLN A 193 73.32 -65.39 -0.06
N SER A 194 74.56 -65.24 -0.54
CA SER A 194 75.34 -66.38 -1.02
C SER A 194 76.80 -66.00 -1.26
N ARG A 195 77.69 -66.96 -1.00
CA ARG A 195 79.15 -66.90 -0.97
C ARG A 195 79.76 -67.16 -2.35
N ASN A 196 80.94 -66.56 -2.55
CA ASN A 196 82.14 -67.07 -3.24
C ASN A 196 81.97 -67.71 -4.62
N SER A 197 82.56 -67.10 -5.66
CA SER A 197 83.79 -67.58 -6.30
C SER A 197 84.17 -66.74 -7.54
N GLN A 198 85.49 -66.58 -7.75
CA GLN A 198 86.17 -66.23 -9.02
C GLN A 198 85.90 -64.81 -9.56
N GLY A 199 86.80 -63.85 -9.43
CA GLY A 199 88.09 -63.86 -10.11
C GLY A 199 87.88 -63.56 -11.60
N ILE A 200 88.02 -62.28 -11.98
CA ILE A 200 88.03 -61.73 -13.36
C ILE A 200 86.68 -61.14 -13.89
N SER A 201 85.78 -60.61 -13.05
CA SER A 201 84.62 -59.79 -13.52
C SER A 201 84.45 -58.42 -12.84
N HIS A 202 85.45 -57.97 -12.07
CA HIS A 202 85.29 -56.79 -11.19
C HIS A 202 85.30 -55.45 -11.93
N THR A 203 85.88 -55.39 -13.13
CA THR A 203 85.95 -54.18 -13.96
C THR A 203 84.62 -53.88 -14.65
N GLU A 204 83.95 -54.90 -15.19
CA GLU A 204 82.69 -54.76 -15.92
C GLU A 204 81.53 -54.34 -14.99
N ASP A 205 81.50 -54.86 -13.75
CA ASP A 205 80.54 -54.43 -12.73
C ASP A 205 80.79 -52.99 -12.23
N LEU A 206 82.06 -52.55 -12.19
CA LEU A 206 82.40 -51.17 -11.85
C LEU A 206 82.02 -50.21 -12.97
N GLU A 207 82.20 -50.61 -14.22
CA GLU A 207 81.87 -49.81 -15.41
C GLU A 207 80.35 -49.65 -15.56
N ASN A 208 79.58 -50.73 -15.39
CA ASN A 208 78.11 -50.67 -15.32
C ASN A 208 77.62 -49.80 -14.15
N ARG A 209 78.32 -49.82 -13.02
CA ARG A 209 77.96 -48.98 -11.86
C ARG A 209 78.32 -47.51 -12.06
N ILE A 210 79.38 -47.21 -12.83
CA ILE A 210 79.73 -45.85 -13.21
C ILE A 210 78.69 -45.30 -14.19
N GLU A 211 78.28 -46.07 -15.21
CA GLU A 211 77.22 -45.65 -16.14
C GLU A 211 75.89 -45.40 -15.43
N LEU A 212 75.52 -46.24 -14.46
CA LEU A 212 74.31 -46.05 -13.67
C LEU A 212 74.37 -44.75 -12.85
N LEU A 213 75.51 -44.48 -12.20
CA LEU A 213 75.71 -43.27 -11.42
C LEU A 213 75.77 -42.00 -12.30
N GLU A 214 76.30 -42.10 -13.52
CA GLU A 214 76.27 -41.00 -14.49
C GLU A 214 74.85 -40.71 -14.98
N HIS A 215 74.03 -41.75 -15.17
CA HIS A 215 72.62 -41.60 -15.50
C HIS A 215 71.84 -40.93 -14.36
N GLU A 216 71.99 -41.42 -13.13
CA GLU A 216 71.37 -40.83 -11.93
C GLU A 216 71.80 -39.37 -11.71
N LEU A 217 73.09 -39.05 -11.90
CA LEU A 217 73.59 -37.68 -11.80
C LEU A 217 72.97 -36.76 -12.87
N LYS A 218 72.71 -37.29 -14.07
CA LYS A 218 72.11 -36.54 -15.18
C LYS A 218 70.62 -36.28 -14.94
N GLU A 219 69.89 -37.27 -14.42
CA GLU A 219 68.50 -37.13 -14.00
C GLU A 219 68.37 -36.16 -12.81
N GLU A 220 69.25 -36.24 -11.82
CA GLU A 220 69.24 -35.31 -10.68
C GLU A 220 69.52 -33.86 -11.13
N LYS A 221 70.47 -33.66 -12.06
CA LYS A 221 70.73 -32.33 -12.63
C LYS A 221 69.51 -31.79 -13.39
N ALA A 222 68.84 -32.62 -14.19
CA ALA A 222 67.62 -32.23 -14.89
C ALA A 222 66.49 -31.87 -13.91
N ALA A 223 66.30 -32.67 -12.86
CA ALA A 223 65.32 -32.41 -11.81
C ALA A 223 65.60 -31.10 -11.05
N ARG A 224 66.87 -30.81 -10.73
CA ARG A 224 67.26 -29.53 -10.10
C ARG A 224 67.01 -28.34 -11.01
N GLN A 225 67.30 -28.46 -12.31
CA GLN A 225 67.08 -27.39 -13.27
C GLN A 225 65.59 -27.07 -13.44
N GLN A 226 64.75 -28.10 -13.47
CA GLN A 226 63.30 -27.96 -13.53
C GLN A 226 62.72 -27.38 -12.22
N ALA A 227 63.25 -27.77 -11.06
CA ALA A 227 62.89 -27.18 -9.77
C ALA A 227 63.25 -25.68 -9.69
N GLU A 228 64.41 -25.29 -10.24
CA GLU A 228 64.84 -23.89 -10.27
C GLU A 228 63.98 -23.03 -11.21
N GLU A 229 63.59 -23.53 -12.38
CA GLU A 229 62.65 -22.85 -13.27
C GLU A 229 61.25 -22.69 -12.65
N ASN A 230 60.77 -23.72 -11.93
CA ASN A 230 59.51 -23.65 -11.22
C ASN A 230 59.56 -22.64 -10.06
N ALA A 231 60.67 -22.58 -9.31
CA ALA A 231 60.86 -21.60 -8.25
C ALA A 231 60.85 -20.15 -8.80
N LYS A 232 61.46 -19.90 -9.95
CA LYS A 232 61.43 -18.58 -10.62
C LYS A 232 60.02 -18.19 -11.08
N LYS A 233 59.21 -19.14 -11.57
CA LYS A 233 57.80 -18.89 -11.93
C LYS A 233 56.92 -18.60 -10.71
N VAL A 234 57.17 -19.26 -9.58
CA VAL A 234 56.44 -19.02 -8.32
C VAL A 234 56.82 -17.67 -7.71
N ALA A 235 58.08 -17.25 -7.80
CA ALA A 235 58.55 -15.97 -7.27
C ALA A 235 58.04 -14.71 -8.02
N ALA A 236 57.56 -14.85 -9.27
CA ALA A 236 57.02 -13.74 -10.06
C ALA A 236 55.51 -13.48 -9.85
N ARG A 237 54.77 -14.44 -9.28
CA ARG A 237 53.33 -14.31 -8.99
C ARG A 237 52.96 -13.31 -7.87
N PRO A 238 53.73 -13.13 -6.77
CA PRO A 238 53.34 -12.27 -5.66
C PRO A 238 53.29 -10.77 -5.99
N ILE A 239 54.11 -10.32 -6.95
CA ILE A 239 54.21 -8.89 -7.30
C ILE A 239 52.97 -8.42 -8.07
N ASN A 240 52.45 -9.25 -8.98
CA ASN A 240 51.20 -8.93 -9.70
C ASN A 240 49.98 -8.92 -8.78
N VAL A 241 49.94 -9.81 -7.78
CA VAL A 241 48.83 -9.86 -6.82
C VAL A 241 48.80 -8.61 -5.94
N LEU A 242 49.97 -8.10 -5.53
CA LEU A 242 50.05 -6.87 -4.73
C LEU A 242 49.56 -5.62 -5.48
N GLU A 243 49.96 -5.45 -6.75
CA GLU A 243 49.46 -4.33 -7.58
C GLU A 243 47.95 -4.44 -7.86
N GLU A 244 47.43 -5.66 -8.01
CA GLU A 244 45.99 -5.89 -8.21
C GLU A 244 45.20 -5.63 -6.93
N THR A 245 45.73 -6.01 -5.76
CA THR A 245 45.11 -5.69 -4.47
C THR A 245 45.09 -4.19 -4.18
N GLU A 246 46.15 -3.45 -4.52
CA GLU A 246 46.19 -2.00 -4.35
C GLU A 246 45.21 -1.27 -5.29
N LYS A 247 45.02 -1.79 -6.51
CA LYS A 247 43.98 -1.28 -7.42
C LYS A 247 42.58 -1.54 -6.87
N LEU A 248 42.30 -2.75 -6.39
CA LEU A 248 41.02 -3.10 -5.80
C LEU A 248 40.73 -2.28 -4.54
N GLU A 249 41.74 -2.03 -3.69
CA GLU A 249 41.59 -1.20 -2.49
C GLU A 249 41.23 0.25 -2.85
N ASN A 250 41.88 0.83 -3.88
CA ASN A 250 41.54 2.16 -4.38
C ASN A 250 40.14 2.21 -5.01
N GLU A 251 39.71 1.16 -5.72
CA GLU A 251 38.37 1.06 -6.29
C GLU A 251 37.29 0.96 -5.21
N VAL A 252 37.51 0.13 -4.19
CA VAL A 252 36.63 0.03 -3.01
C VAL A 252 36.50 1.38 -2.30
N TRP A 253 37.61 2.12 -2.16
CA TRP A 253 37.59 3.45 -1.56
C TRP A 253 36.79 4.47 -2.39
N LEU A 254 36.92 4.46 -3.72
CA LEU A 254 36.14 5.32 -4.62
C LEU A 254 34.64 4.98 -4.58
N LEU A 255 34.30 3.69 -4.64
CA LEU A 255 32.92 3.22 -4.54
C LEU A 255 32.29 3.57 -3.18
N GLN A 256 33.07 3.52 -2.11
CA GLN A 256 32.60 3.92 -0.78
C GLN A 256 32.28 5.42 -0.72
N ASN A 257 33.13 6.28 -1.30
CA ASN A 257 32.85 7.72 -1.39
C ASN A 257 31.64 8.03 -2.28
N GLU A 258 31.48 7.31 -3.40
CA GLU A 258 30.32 7.46 -4.28
C GLU A 258 29.03 7.05 -3.56
N LYS A 259 29.05 5.95 -2.81
CA LYS A 259 27.95 5.53 -1.95
C LYS A 259 27.58 6.59 -0.92
N ASP A 260 28.57 7.16 -0.23
CA ASP A 260 28.31 8.20 0.79
C ASP A 260 27.72 9.48 0.17
N GLN A 261 28.18 9.85 -1.03
CA GLN A 261 27.61 10.97 -1.78
C GLN A 261 26.17 10.70 -2.21
N LEU A 262 25.87 9.52 -2.76
CA LEU A 262 24.51 9.12 -3.12
C LEU A 262 23.56 9.06 -1.92
N VAL A 263 24.03 8.61 -0.76
CA VAL A 263 23.25 8.62 0.49
C VAL A 263 22.93 10.06 0.92
N LYS A 264 23.88 10.99 0.77
CA LYS A 264 23.65 12.41 1.07
C LYS A 264 22.62 13.03 0.12
N ASP A 265 22.78 12.81 -1.19
CA ASP A 265 21.87 13.35 -2.21
C ASP A 265 20.46 12.77 -2.05
N LYS A 266 20.34 11.48 -1.66
CA LYS A 266 19.06 10.87 -1.30
C LYS A 266 18.38 11.58 -0.12
N ARG A 267 19.10 11.88 0.97
CA ARG A 267 18.53 12.61 2.11
C ARG A 267 18.10 14.02 1.74
N ASP A 268 18.89 14.73 0.94
CA ASP A 268 18.55 16.09 0.50
C ASP A 268 17.27 16.09 -0.36
N LEU A 269 17.09 15.07 -1.22
CA LEU A 269 15.86 14.86 -1.98
C LEU A 269 14.67 14.47 -1.10
N GLU A 270 14.84 13.59 -0.12
CA GLU A 270 13.78 13.24 0.84
C GLU A 270 13.29 14.48 1.62
N VAL A 271 14.21 15.34 2.07
CA VAL A 271 13.86 16.61 2.74
C VAL A 271 13.09 17.53 1.81
N LYS A 272 13.52 17.64 0.54
CA LYS A 272 12.82 18.43 -0.47
C LYS A 272 11.39 17.91 -0.70
N TYR A 273 11.21 16.60 -0.88
CA TYR A 273 9.89 16.01 -1.07
C TYR A 273 8.99 16.14 0.16
N ARG A 274 9.53 16.02 1.39
CA ARG A 274 8.75 16.30 2.61
C ARG A 274 8.24 17.75 2.63
N ASN A 275 9.05 18.71 2.20
CA ASN A 275 8.64 20.11 2.10
C ASN A 275 7.58 20.32 1.00
N ASP A 276 7.77 19.74 -0.19
CA ASP A 276 6.80 19.84 -1.29
C ASP A 276 5.44 19.22 -0.91
N ILE A 277 5.44 18.08 -0.20
CA ILE A 277 4.22 17.46 0.33
C ILE A 277 3.51 18.40 1.32
N LYS A 278 4.27 19.05 2.21
CA LYS A 278 3.72 20.00 3.17
C LYS A 278 3.11 21.22 2.50
N ASP A 279 3.75 21.74 1.45
CA ASP A 279 3.23 22.86 0.68
C ASP A 279 1.94 22.49 -0.08
N LEU A 280 1.89 21.30 -0.69
CA LEU A 280 0.68 20.78 -1.34
C LEU A 280 -0.47 20.53 -0.36
N GLN A 281 -0.16 20.05 0.86
CA GLN A 281 -1.16 19.90 1.92
C GLN A 281 -1.74 21.26 2.36
N ASN A 282 -0.89 22.28 2.46
CA ASN A 282 -1.35 23.65 2.76
C ASN A 282 -2.25 24.20 1.64
N GLU A 283 -1.90 23.94 0.37
CA GLU A 283 -2.71 24.35 -0.78
C GLU A 283 -4.07 23.63 -0.81
N LEU A 284 -4.11 22.33 -0.53
CA LEU A 284 -5.35 21.56 -0.39
C LEU A 284 -6.25 22.09 0.74
N GLU A 285 -5.67 22.45 1.88
CA GLU A 285 -6.42 23.02 3.00
C GLU A 285 -6.97 24.42 2.64
N MET A 286 -6.23 25.21 1.85
CA MET A 286 -6.75 26.47 1.29
C MET A 286 -7.96 26.24 0.38
N TYR A 287 -7.89 25.29 -0.57
CA TYR A 287 -9.03 24.98 -1.46
C TYR A 287 -10.24 24.43 -0.69
N LYS A 288 -10.02 23.63 0.35
CA LYS A 288 -11.09 23.13 1.22
C LYS A 288 -11.80 24.27 1.97
N ASN A 289 -11.03 25.24 2.45
CA ASN A 289 -11.56 26.45 3.07
C ASN A 289 -12.29 27.36 2.06
N GLU A 290 -11.89 27.36 0.80
CA GLU A 290 -12.57 28.12 -0.26
C GLU A 290 -13.88 27.43 -0.68
N ALA A 291 -13.89 26.10 -0.80
CA ALA A 291 -15.10 25.31 -1.06
C ALA A 291 -16.15 25.47 0.05
N SER A 292 -15.74 25.55 1.32
CA SER A 292 -16.66 25.79 2.44
C SER A 292 -17.28 27.19 2.38
N LYS A 293 -16.52 28.22 1.96
CA LYS A 293 -17.05 29.57 1.70
C LYS A 293 -18.07 29.57 0.55
N VAL A 294 -17.79 28.86 -0.54
CA VAL A 294 -18.73 28.71 -1.68
C VAL A 294 -20.04 28.09 -1.21
N THR A 295 -19.97 27.00 -0.44
CA THR A 295 -21.16 26.35 0.14
C THR A 295 -21.98 27.33 1.01
N GLY A 296 -21.30 28.18 1.80
CA GLY A 296 -21.94 29.24 2.59
C GLY A 296 -22.64 30.30 1.73
N LEU A 297 -22.02 30.72 0.62
CA LEU A 297 -22.61 31.67 -0.33
C LEU A 297 -23.82 31.05 -1.05
N GLU A 298 -23.76 29.78 -1.46
CA GLU A 298 -24.88 29.07 -2.08
C GLU A 298 -26.11 29.01 -1.15
N GLN A 299 -25.90 28.77 0.14
CA GLN A 299 -26.98 28.82 1.14
C GLN A 299 -27.58 30.23 1.29
N GLN A 300 -26.75 31.28 1.22
CA GLN A 300 -27.26 32.66 1.23
C GLN A 300 -28.08 32.96 -0.03
N VAL A 301 -27.59 32.58 -1.21
CA VAL A 301 -28.32 32.73 -2.49
C VAL A 301 -29.67 32.01 -2.42
N LYS A 302 -29.72 30.80 -1.85
CA LYS A 302 -30.98 30.06 -1.64
C LYS A 302 -31.95 30.82 -0.75
N LYS A 303 -31.50 31.36 0.40
CA LYS A 303 -32.34 32.19 1.29
C LYS A 303 -32.87 33.45 0.61
N TRP A 304 -32.07 34.10 -0.21
CA TRP A 304 -32.50 35.28 -0.97
C TRP A 304 -33.52 34.93 -2.04
N LYS A 305 -33.35 33.80 -2.72
CA LYS A 305 -34.33 33.29 -3.69
C LYS A 305 -35.68 33.01 -3.02
N ASP A 306 -35.69 32.31 -1.90
CA ASP A 306 -36.92 32.03 -1.13
C ASP A 306 -37.61 33.33 -0.66
N LYS A 307 -36.84 34.35 -0.28
CA LYS A 307 -37.36 35.67 0.10
C LYS A 307 -37.96 36.44 -1.09
N VAL A 308 -37.32 36.37 -2.26
CA VAL A 308 -37.85 36.96 -3.50
C VAL A 308 -39.17 36.28 -3.90
N ASP A 309 -39.25 34.95 -3.80
CA ASP A 309 -40.46 34.19 -4.10
C ASP A 309 -41.61 34.57 -3.13
N SER A 310 -41.32 34.73 -1.84
CA SER A 310 -42.28 35.21 -0.84
C SER A 310 -42.78 36.64 -1.13
N LEU A 311 -41.89 37.56 -1.51
CA LEU A 311 -42.25 38.93 -1.88
C LEU A 311 -43.10 38.98 -3.17
N LEU A 312 -42.83 38.11 -4.14
CA LEU A 312 -43.65 37.98 -5.34
C LEU A 312 -45.07 37.50 -5.01
N GLU A 313 -45.24 36.60 -4.03
CA GLU A 313 -46.56 36.16 -3.59
C GLU A 313 -47.32 37.27 -2.84
N VAL A 314 -46.64 38.03 -1.97
CA VAL A 314 -47.24 39.21 -1.32
C VAL A 314 -47.65 40.25 -2.36
N LYS A 315 -46.85 40.47 -3.41
CA LYS A 315 -47.21 41.37 -4.52
C LYS A 315 -48.51 40.93 -5.21
N LYS A 316 -48.65 39.63 -5.52
CA LYS A 316 -49.91 39.09 -6.11
C LYS A 316 -51.11 39.27 -5.18
N GLN A 317 -50.93 39.13 -3.87
CA GLN A 317 -52.01 39.37 -2.90
C GLN A 317 -52.41 40.85 -2.86
N ASN A 318 -51.42 41.76 -2.87
CA ASN A 318 -51.69 43.20 -2.95
C ASN A 318 -52.41 43.57 -4.25
N GLU A 319 -52.01 43.03 -5.40
CA GLU A 319 -52.73 43.25 -6.67
C GLU A 319 -54.20 42.78 -6.60
N LYS A 320 -54.49 41.66 -5.93
CA LYS A 320 -55.87 41.20 -5.69
C LYS A 320 -56.65 42.16 -4.80
N LEU A 321 -56.06 42.64 -3.71
CA LEU A 321 -56.70 43.59 -2.79
C LEU A 321 -56.95 44.95 -3.46
N THR A 322 -56.01 45.44 -4.27
CA THR A 322 -56.19 46.68 -5.04
C THR A 322 -57.36 46.55 -6.01
N LYS A 323 -57.47 45.43 -6.76
CA LYS A 323 -58.64 45.16 -7.61
C LYS A 323 -59.95 45.14 -6.83
N GLN A 324 -59.97 44.51 -5.65
CA GLN A 324 -61.18 44.50 -4.81
C GLN A 324 -61.56 45.90 -4.31
N LEU A 325 -60.58 46.76 -4.01
CA LEU A 325 -60.83 48.14 -3.60
C LEU A 325 -61.34 48.99 -4.77
N GLU A 326 -60.78 48.83 -5.97
CA GLU A 326 -61.29 49.46 -7.20
C GLU A 326 -62.74 49.03 -7.48
N ASP A 327 -63.03 47.72 -7.45
CA ASP A 327 -64.38 47.17 -7.66
C ASP A 327 -65.41 47.64 -6.61
N MET A 328 -64.96 48.02 -5.40
CA MET A 328 -65.82 48.59 -4.35
C MET A 328 -65.96 50.11 -4.49
N GLY A 329 -64.92 50.82 -4.91
CA GLY A 329 -64.94 52.25 -5.20
C GLY A 329 -65.94 52.58 -6.31
N ASP A 330 -65.89 51.83 -7.41
CA ASP A 330 -66.81 51.97 -8.55
C ASP A 330 -68.28 51.66 -8.19
N LYS A 331 -68.53 51.01 -7.04
CA LYS A 331 -69.89 50.72 -6.53
C LYS A 331 -70.40 51.75 -5.51
N CYS A 332 -69.54 52.64 -5.02
CA CYS A 332 -69.88 53.63 -3.99
C CYS A 332 -70.01 55.06 -4.55
N GLU A 333 -69.76 55.30 -5.85
CA GLU A 333 -69.82 56.63 -6.46
C GLU A 333 -71.24 57.17 -6.73
N ASP A 334 -72.30 56.38 -6.53
CA ASP A 334 -73.67 56.81 -6.86
C ASP A 334 -74.46 57.42 -5.70
N ASP A 335 -73.98 57.39 -4.45
CA ASP A 335 -74.67 58.01 -3.33
C ASP A 335 -73.65 58.44 -2.26
N ILE A 336 -73.49 59.75 -2.03
CA ILE A 336 -73.30 60.43 -0.73
C ILE A 336 -72.54 61.77 -0.90
N ASP A 337 -73.29 62.88 -0.79
CA ASP A 337 -72.78 64.20 -0.39
C ASP A 337 -72.50 64.19 1.13
N THR A 338 -71.23 64.12 1.55
CA THR A 338 -70.85 64.38 2.95
C THR A 338 -69.60 65.25 3.06
N GLU A 339 -69.83 66.56 3.20
CA GLU A 339 -68.85 67.51 3.74
C GLU A 339 -68.65 67.25 5.25
N GLY A 340 -67.47 66.80 5.68
CA GLY A 340 -67.09 66.88 7.10
C GLY A 340 -66.04 65.91 7.65
N ILE A 341 -65.72 64.80 6.97
CA ILE A 341 -64.83 63.74 7.51
C ILE A 341 -63.45 63.75 6.80
N GLY A 342 -62.98 64.92 6.35
CA GLY A 342 -61.81 65.03 5.46
C GLY A 342 -60.42 64.96 6.13
N GLY A 343 -60.31 65.08 7.45
CA GLY A 343 -59.00 65.25 8.12
C GLY A 343 -58.25 63.96 8.47
N GLY A 344 -58.95 62.98 9.06
CA GLY A 344 -58.36 61.71 9.50
C GLY A 344 -58.03 60.79 8.33
N VAL A 345 -58.93 60.71 7.36
CA VAL A 345 -58.76 59.93 6.13
C VAL A 345 -57.55 60.45 5.33
N LYS A 346 -57.34 61.77 5.27
CA LYS A 346 -56.21 62.36 4.54
C LYS A 346 -54.84 62.04 5.14
N LYS A 347 -54.71 61.98 6.47
CA LYS A 347 -53.46 61.52 7.13
C LYS A 347 -53.22 60.04 6.89
N MET A 348 -54.27 59.22 6.98
CA MET A 348 -54.17 57.78 6.71
C MET A 348 -53.77 57.52 5.25
N LEU A 349 -54.38 58.22 4.29
CA LEU A 349 -54.02 58.17 2.87
C LEU A 349 -52.56 58.59 2.64
N GLN A 350 -52.09 59.63 3.33
CA GLN A 350 -50.69 60.05 3.23
C GLN A 350 -49.74 58.95 3.75
N THR A 351 -50.09 58.30 4.86
CA THR A 351 -49.28 57.21 5.44
C THR A 351 -49.21 56.00 4.50
N TYR A 352 -50.33 55.65 3.85
CA TYR A 352 -50.34 54.60 2.81
C TYR A 352 -49.53 55.02 1.59
N LYS A 353 -49.60 56.28 1.17
CA LYS A 353 -48.81 56.80 0.04
C LYS A 353 -47.30 56.74 0.32
N ASP A 354 -46.88 57.09 1.54
CA ASP A 354 -45.48 56.99 1.96
C ASP A 354 -45.02 55.53 2.03
N ARG A 355 -45.90 54.61 2.47
CA ARG A 355 -45.60 53.17 2.49
C ARG A 355 -45.50 52.57 1.08
N ILE A 356 -46.37 53.00 0.16
CA ILE A 356 -46.31 52.60 -1.26
C ILE A 356 -44.99 53.08 -1.86
N ASN A 357 -44.62 54.35 -1.67
CA ASN A 357 -43.32 54.88 -2.14
C ASN A 357 -42.12 54.11 -1.58
N TYR A 358 -42.15 53.70 -0.30
CA TYR A 358 -41.09 52.88 0.29
C TYR A 358 -40.99 51.50 -0.37
N LEU A 359 -42.13 50.84 -0.60
CA LEU A 359 -42.18 49.53 -1.24
C LEU A 359 -41.78 49.59 -2.71
N GLU A 360 -42.17 50.65 -3.43
CA GLU A 360 -41.73 50.91 -4.81
C GLU A 360 -40.21 51.06 -4.90
N ASN A 361 -39.60 51.81 -3.98
CA ASN A 361 -38.14 51.93 -3.91
C ASN A 361 -37.45 50.60 -3.61
N GLN A 362 -38.03 49.75 -2.75
CA GLN A 362 -37.49 48.42 -2.46
C GLN A 362 -37.60 47.48 -3.66
N ILE A 363 -38.72 47.54 -4.41
CA ILE A 363 -38.92 46.79 -5.65
C ILE A 363 -37.90 47.23 -6.71
N ASN A 364 -37.66 48.54 -6.85
CA ASN A 364 -36.66 49.04 -7.80
C ASN A 364 -35.24 48.55 -7.49
N ARG A 365 -34.85 48.50 -6.21
CA ARG A 365 -33.55 47.92 -5.81
C ARG A 365 -33.46 46.43 -6.14
N LEU A 366 -34.50 45.65 -5.82
CA LEU A 366 -34.53 44.22 -6.12
C LEU A 366 -34.53 43.93 -7.64
N ASN A 367 -35.14 44.79 -8.45
CA ASN A 367 -35.06 44.68 -9.90
C ASN A 367 -33.65 44.95 -10.41
N GLN A 368 -32.95 45.94 -9.85
CA GLN A 368 -31.55 46.20 -10.17
C GLN A 368 -30.65 45.02 -9.81
N ASP A 369 -30.77 44.47 -8.59
CA ASP A 369 -29.99 43.30 -8.16
C ASP A 369 -30.26 42.08 -9.05
N LYS A 370 -31.51 41.92 -9.52
CA LYS A 370 -31.88 40.86 -10.48
C LYS A 370 -31.20 41.06 -11.83
N GLU A 371 -31.12 42.29 -12.34
CA GLU A 371 -30.42 42.60 -13.58
C GLU A 371 -28.91 42.33 -13.44
N ASP A 372 -28.30 42.74 -12.32
CA ASP A 372 -26.88 42.50 -12.06
C ASP A 372 -26.56 40.98 -11.98
N LEU A 373 -27.43 40.20 -11.32
CA LEU A 373 -27.32 38.73 -11.29
C LEU A 373 -27.52 38.10 -12.67
N GLN A 374 -28.40 38.66 -13.51
CA GLN A 374 -28.59 38.18 -14.87
C GLN A 374 -27.33 38.41 -15.71
N VAL A 375 -26.69 39.58 -15.59
CA VAL A 375 -25.41 39.88 -16.26
C VAL A 375 -24.31 38.90 -15.82
N LEU A 376 -24.23 38.59 -14.51
CA LEU A 376 -23.26 37.62 -14.00
C LEU A 376 -23.51 36.21 -14.56
N ASN A 377 -24.77 35.79 -14.65
CA ASN A 377 -25.17 34.50 -15.20
C ASN A 377 -24.84 34.39 -16.69
N ASP A 378 -25.08 35.45 -17.47
CA ASP A 378 -24.75 35.48 -18.90
C ASP A 378 -23.23 35.43 -19.14
N SER A 379 -22.43 36.07 -18.27
CA SER A 379 -20.96 35.98 -18.29
C SER A 379 -20.45 34.56 -18.01
N LEU A 380 -20.99 33.88 -16.99
CA LEU A 380 -20.64 32.49 -16.68
C LEU A 380 -21.01 31.54 -17.82
N LYS A 381 -22.16 31.76 -18.47
CA LYS A 381 -22.58 30.98 -19.63
C LYS A 381 -21.62 31.15 -20.81
N GLN A 382 -21.17 32.39 -21.06
CA GLN A 382 -20.18 32.67 -22.09
C GLN A 382 -18.83 31.98 -21.80
N GLN A 383 -18.41 31.94 -20.53
CA GLN A 383 -17.21 31.21 -20.12
C GLN A 383 -17.37 29.69 -20.32
N GLY A 384 -18.53 29.13 -20.00
CA GLY A 384 -18.85 27.72 -20.27
C GLY A 384 -18.80 27.37 -21.75
N ASP A 385 -19.40 28.19 -22.61
CA ASP A 385 -19.36 28.01 -24.07
C ASP A 385 -17.93 28.08 -24.63
N GLN A 386 -17.06 28.91 -24.04
CA GLN A 386 -15.65 29.00 -24.42
C GLN A 386 -14.87 27.73 -24.05
N ILE A 387 -15.05 27.22 -22.83
CA ILE A 387 -14.43 25.97 -22.38
C ILE A 387 -14.88 24.80 -23.27
N GLN A 388 -16.15 24.75 -23.64
CA GLN A 388 -16.68 23.69 -24.51
C GLN A 388 -16.08 23.75 -25.93
N LYS A 389 -15.85 24.94 -26.48
CA LYS A 389 -15.11 25.09 -27.75
C LYS A 389 -13.66 24.62 -27.63
N ASP A 390 -12.98 24.93 -26.53
CA ASP A 390 -11.59 24.50 -26.31
C ASP A 390 -11.48 22.96 -26.21
N ILE A 391 -12.45 22.29 -25.58
CA ILE A 391 -12.54 20.83 -25.54
C ILE A 391 -12.72 20.25 -26.95
N GLN A 392 -13.59 20.84 -27.77
CA GLN A 392 -13.78 20.40 -29.17
C GLN A 392 -12.51 20.56 -30.00
N ILE A 393 -11.79 21.69 -29.86
CA ILE A 393 -10.52 21.93 -30.54
C ILE A 393 -9.48 20.88 -30.14
N ARG A 394 -9.32 20.61 -28.84
CA ARG A 394 -8.37 19.60 -28.33
C ARG A 394 -8.73 18.19 -28.79
N THR A 395 -10.01 17.85 -28.82
CA THR A 395 -10.48 16.55 -29.34
C THR A 395 -10.11 16.38 -30.82
N GLY A 396 -10.29 17.44 -31.63
CA GLY A 396 -9.85 17.44 -33.02
C GLY A 396 -8.32 17.29 -33.17
N GLN A 397 -7.53 17.92 -32.31
CA GLN A 397 -6.08 17.78 -32.30
C GLN A 397 -5.64 16.35 -31.96
N VAL A 398 -6.28 15.71 -30.97
CA VAL A 398 -6.02 14.31 -30.61
C VAL A 398 -6.34 13.38 -31.78
N GLN A 399 -7.44 13.61 -32.50
CA GLN A 399 -7.77 12.82 -33.70
C GLN A 399 -6.73 12.98 -34.81
N VAL A 400 -6.23 14.19 -35.05
CA VAL A 400 -5.17 14.45 -36.03
C VAL A 400 -3.86 13.75 -35.61
N LEU A 401 -3.50 13.82 -34.33
CA LEU A 401 -2.30 13.13 -33.80
C LEU A 401 -2.43 11.62 -33.90
N ARG A 402 -3.59 11.05 -33.56
CA ARG A 402 -3.87 9.63 -33.72
C ARG A 402 -3.71 9.20 -35.18
N LYS A 403 -4.30 9.94 -36.12
CA LYS A 403 -4.14 9.68 -37.55
C LYS A 403 -2.67 9.78 -38.00
N THR A 404 -1.93 10.77 -37.49
CA THR A 404 -0.50 10.94 -37.81
C THR A 404 0.35 9.79 -37.27
N LEU A 405 0.03 9.26 -36.09
CA LEU A 405 0.71 8.11 -35.49
C LEU A 405 0.38 6.80 -36.22
N GLU A 406 -0.88 6.63 -36.64
CA GLU A 406 -1.32 5.53 -37.51
C GLU A 406 -0.61 5.59 -38.88
N ASP A 407 -0.57 6.77 -39.52
CA ASP A 407 0.13 7.00 -40.79
C ASP A 407 1.66 6.77 -40.66
N ALA A 408 2.23 6.95 -39.46
CA ALA A 408 3.63 6.68 -39.14
C ALA A 408 3.93 5.20 -38.83
N GLY A 409 2.93 4.32 -38.86
CA GLY A 409 3.10 2.89 -38.63
C GLY A 409 3.41 2.51 -37.18
N ILE A 410 3.07 3.38 -36.21
CA ILE A 410 3.13 3.07 -34.78
C ILE A 410 1.78 2.45 -34.40
N PRO A 411 1.70 1.13 -34.16
CA PRO A 411 0.44 0.49 -33.79
C PRO A 411 0.04 0.95 -32.38
N ILE A 412 -0.90 1.89 -32.31
CA ILE A 412 -1.67 2.13 -31.10
C ILE A 412 -2.64 0.96 -31.01
N ALA A 413 -2.52 0.13 -29.96
CA ALA A 413 -3.34 -1.06 -29.78
C ALA A 413 -4.83 -0.73 -30.06
N ALA A 414 -5.37 -1.39 -31.08
CA ALA A 414 -6.66 -1.03 -31.69
C ALA A 414 -7.88 -1.39 -30.83
N ASP A 415 -7.67 -1.96 -29.64
CA ASP A 415 -8.72 -2.44 -28.75
C ASP A 415 -8.92 -1.52 -27.53
N ILE A 416 -8.91 -0.20 -27.77
CA ILE A 416 -9.76 0.67 -26.97
C ILE A 416 -11.04 0.79 -27.79
N GLU A 417 -11.92 -0.20 -27.65
CA GLU A 417 -13.33 -0.06 -27.98
C GLU A 417 -13.76 1.34 -27.54
N GLU A 418 -14.47 2.06 -28.43
CA GLU A 418 -15.06 3.36 -28.14
C GLU A 418 -15.51 3.41 -26.68
N ILE A 419 -14.70 4.06 -25.83
CA ILE A 419 -15.10 4.39 -24.48
C ILE A 419 -16.21 5.38 -24.71
N ASP A 420 -17.43 4.86 -24.68
CA ASP A 420 -18.65 5.61 -24.72
C ASP A 420 -18.48 6.73 -23.70
N THR A 421 -18.29 7.95 -24.21
CA THR A 421 -17.88 9.13 -23.43
C THR A 421 -18.99 9.60 -22.48
N THR A 422 -20.09 8.85 -22.41
CA THR A 422 -21.15 9.02 -21.44
C THR A 422 -20.90 8.12 -20.23
N GLY A 423 -19.99 8.55 -19.34
CA GLY A 423 -20.13 8.22 -17.91
C GLY A 423 -19.08 7.34 -17.24
N SER A 424 -17.91 7.10 -17.85
CA SER A 424 -16.79 6.52 -17.12
C SER A 424 -16.07 7.60 -16.31
N ASP A 425 -16.50 7.82 -15.07
CA ASP A 425 -15.76 8.59 -14.09
C ASP A 425 -14.31 8.08 -14.02
N PHE A 426 -13.34 8.96 -14.30
CA PHE A 426 -11.92 8.71 -14.02
C PHE A 426 -11.74 8.68 -12.49
N VAL A 427 -12.10 7.56 -11.87
CA VAL A 427 -11.93 7.38 -10.44
C VAL A 427 -10.44 7.10 -10.16
N PRO A 428 -9.80 7.92 -9.29
CA PRO A 428 -8.44 7.65 -8.81
C PRO A 428 -8.33 6.22 -8.26
N GLY A 429 -7.24 5.52 -8.60
CA GLY A 429 -7.00 4.13 -8.15
C GLY A 429 -7.44 3.04 -9.11
N THR A 430 -7.98 3.37 -10.29
CA THR A 430 -8.23 2.38 -11.35
C THR A 430 -7.02 2.19 -12.25
N THR A 431 -6.84 0.99 -12.81
CA THR A 431 -5.76 0.71 -13.78
C THR A 431 -5.79 1.69 -14.96
N ASN A 432 -6.98 2.06 -15.43
CA ASN A 432 -7.16 3.04 -16.52
C ASN A 432 -6.69 4.45 -16.11
N PHE A 433 -6.88 4.85 -14.86
CA PHE A 433 -6.37 6.12 -14.32
C PHE A 433 -4.84 6.14 -14.31
N TYR A 434 -4.19 5.07 -13.84
CA TYR A 434 -2.73 4.99 -13.83
C TYR A 434 -2.13 4.89 -15.23
N ILE A 435 -2.77 4.13 -16.14
CA ILE A 435 -2.37 4.07 -17.56
C ILE A 435 -2.45 5.46 -18.18
N ALA A 436 -3.52 6.21 -17.92
CA ALA A 436 -3.66 7.58 -18.42
C ALA A 436 -2.61 8.53 -17.83
N GLN A 437 -2.32 8.46 -16.52
CA GLN A 437 -1.25 9.24 -15.91
C GLN A 437 0.12 8.92 -16.48
N ILE A 438 0.47 7.64 -16.62
CA ILE A 438 1.74 7.21 -17.20
C ILE A 438 1.86 7.69 -18.65
N SER A 439 0.78 7.63 -19.42
CA SER A 439 0.77 8.13 -20.80
C SER A 439 1.00 9.65 -20.86
N ILE A 440 0.30 10.42 -20.01
CA ILE A 440 0.48 11.88 -19.92
C ILE A 440 1.92 12.23 -19.53
N LEU A 441 2.48 11.57 -18.51
CA LEU A 441 3.85 11.80 -18.08
C LEU A 441 4.87 11.42 -19.15
N LYS A 442 4.63 10.32 -19.88
CA LYS A 442 5.49 9.90 -20.99
C LYS A 442 5.49 10.91 -22.13
N ASP A 443 4.33 11.47 -22.47
CA ASP A 443 4.20 12.50 -23.51
C ASP A 443 4.85 13.82 -23.08
N GLN A 444 4.67 14.22 -21.82
CA GLN A 444 5.37 15.37 -21.23
C GLN A 444 6.88 15.21 -21.29
N LEU A 445 7.40 14.05 -20.88
CA LEU A 445 8.83 13.73 -20.91
C LEU A 445 9.39 13.76 -22.34
N ASN A 446 8.68 13.19 -23.31
CA ASN A 446 9.09 13.21 -24.72
C ASN A 446 9.13 14.65 -25.26
N THR A 447 8.10 15.45 -24.95
CA THR A 447 8.03 16.86 -25.37
C THR A 447 9.18 17.68 -24.78
N GLN A 448 9.50 17.48 -23.50
CA GLN A 448 10.64 18.13 -22.85
C GLN A 448 11.98 17.70 -23.49
N LYS A 449 12.14 16.41 -23.81
CA LYS A 449 13.34 15.89 -24.47
C LYS A 449 13.55 16.51 -25.86
N GLU A 450 12.48 16.63 -26.65
CA GLU A 450 12.54 17.28 -27.96
C GLU A 450 12.87 18.78 -27.84
N LEU A 451 12.24 19.49 -26.90
CA LEU A 451 12.53 20.89 -26.61
C LEU A 451 13.99 21.10 -26.18
N LEU A 452 14.49 20.24 -25.29
CA LEU A 452 15.88 20.27 -24.82
C LEU A 452 16.86 20.06 -25.98
N GLN A 453 16.61 19.05 -26.82
CA GLN A 453 17.44 18.82 -28.01
C GLN A 453 17.42 19.99 -28.98
N SER A 454 16.27 20.67 -29.14
CA SER A 454 16.16 21.85 -30.00
C SER A 454 16.97 23.04 -29.45
N GLU A 455 16.96 23.26 -28.13
CA GLU A 455 17.75 24.32 -27.48
C GLU A 455 19.24 24.01 -27.52
N GLN A 456 19.64 22.76 -27.28
CA GLN A 456 21.05 22.34 -27.41
C GLN A 456 21.57 22.57 -28.84
N LYS A 457 20.75 22.30 -29.87
CA LYS A 457 21.10 22.61 -31.27
C LYS A 457 21.20 24.12 -31.50
N ARG A 458 20.26 24.90 -30.97
CA ARG A 458 20.28 26.37 -31.06
C ARG A 458 21.51 26.97 -30.37
N LEU A 459 21.87 26.46 -29.20
CA LEU A 459 23.01 26.91 -28.43
C LEU A 459 24.33 26.66 -29.18
N LYS A 460 24.50 25.46 -29.77
CA LYS A 460 25.66 25.15 -30.63
C LYS A 460 25.78 26.11 -31.82
N LEU A 461 24.65 26.48 -32.43
CA LEU A 461 24.63 27.47 -33.51
C LEU A 461 25.00 28.87 -33.00
N LEU A 462 24.49 29.31 -31.85
CA LEU A 462 24.81 30.64 -31.31
C LEU A 462 26.28 30.75 -30.89
N GLU A 463 26.84 29.69 -30.29
CA GLU A 463 28.27 29.60 -29.97
C GLU A 463 29.14 29.68 -31.23
N SER A 464 28.71 29.07 -32.35
CA SER A 464 29.46 29.14 -33.61
C SER A 464 29.38 30.50 -34.31
N HIS A 465 28.35 31.32 -34.02
CA HIS A 465 28.13 32.64 -34.63
C HIS A 465 28.68 33.81 -33.79
N GLY A 466 29.36 33.54 -32.69
CA GLY A 466 29.97 34.58 -31.84
C GLY A 466 28.96 35.50 -31.18
N VAL A 467 27.76 34.97 -30.86
CA VAL A 467 26.70 35.72 -30.18
C VAL A 467 27.11 36.06 -28.75
N ASP A 468 26.59 37.19 -28.25
CA ASP A 468 26.91 37.76 -26.93
C ASP A 468 26.87 36.70 -25.81
N SER A 469 27.94 36.68 -25.01
CA SER A 469 28.21 35.70 -23.95
C SER A 469 27.09 35.61 -22.91
N THR A 470 26.38 36.72 -22.68
CA THR A 470 25.25 36.81 -21.75
C THR A 470 24.06 35.97 -22.21
N VAL A 471 23.72 36.01 -23.51
CA VAL A 471 22.63 35.23 -24.10
C VAL A 471 22.94 33.74 -24.03
N VAL A 472 24.20 33.36 -24.32
CA VAL A 472 24.64 31.96 -24.23
C VAL A 472 24.56 31.46 -22.79
N ALA A 473 24.94 32.27 -21.79
CA ALA A 473 24.83 31.91 -20.38
C ALA A 473 23.38 31.68 -19.93
N THR A 474 22.45 32.56 -20.32
CA THR A 474 21.02 32.38 -20.01
C THR A 474 20.45 31.11 -20.64
N LEU A 475 20.86 30.78 -21.88
CA LEU A 475 20.41 29.55 -22.53
C LEU A 475 20.99 28.29 -21.87
N LYS A 476 22.24 28.32 -21.39
CA LYS A 476 22.81 27.22 -20.60
C LYS A 476 22.01 26.99 -19.31
N GLN A 477 21.63 28.07 -18.62
CA GLN A 477 20.81 27.97 -17.42
C GLN A 477 19.41 27.39 -17.73
N GLN A 478 18.78 27.80 -18.83
CA GLN A 478 17.48 27.23 -19.25
C GLN A 478 17.58 25.74 -19.62
N ILE A 479 18.67 25.33 -20.29
CA ILE A 479 18.94 23.91 -20.60
C ILE A 479 19.07 23.10 -19.31
N MET A 480 19.85 23.60 -18.34
CA MET A 480 20.04 22.95 -17.05
C MET A 480 18.73 22.79 -16.27
N ILE A 481 17.86 23.82 -16.26
CA ILE A 481 16.54 23.74 -15.62
C ILE A 481 15.69 22.65 -16.28
N ARG A 482 15.67 22.59 -17.62
CA ARG A 482 14.89 21.57 -18.35
C ARG A 482 15.44 20.15 -18.16
N GLU A 483 16.76 19.99 -18.00
CA GLU A 483 17.36 18.71 -17.65
C GLU A 483 16.89 18.24 -16.27
N GLN A 484 16.88 19.14 -15.28
CA GLN A 484 16.35 18.85 -13.94
C GLN A 484 14.84 18.52 -13.95
N GLU A 485 14.04 19.24 -14.74
CA GLU A 485 12.61 18.93 -14.91
C GLU A 485 12.41 17.53 -15.52
N ALA A 486 13.17 17.17 -16.56
CA ALA A 486 13.08 15.87 -17.20
C ALA A 486 13.46 14.72 -16.25
N GLU A 487 14.48 14.92 -15.40
CA GLU A 487 14.86 13.96 -14.36
C GLU A 487 13.75 13.77 -13.31
N LEU A 488 13.11 14.87 -12.87
CA LEU A 488 11.97 14.80 -11.95
C LEU A 488 10.79 14.02 -12.55
N HIS A 489 10.43 14.29 -13.82
CA HIS A 489 9.38 13.53 -14.50
C HIS A 489 9.73 12.05 -14.67
N GLN A 490 11.00 11.73 -14.95
CA GLN A 490 11.46 10.35 -15.05
C GLN A 490 11.41 9.63 -13.69
N SER A 491 11.78 10.29 -12.60
CA SER A 491 11.65 9.77 -11.23
C SER A 491 10.18 9.51 -10.88
N ALA A 492 9.29 10.50 -11.11
CA ALA A 492 7.86 10.36 -10.84
C ALA A 492 7.23 9.20 -11.62
N LYS A 493 7.65 9.00 -12.88
CA LYS A 493 7.24 7.83 -13.69
C LYS A 493 7.66 6.51 -13.03
N LEU A 494 8.92 6.40 -12.58
CA LEU A 494 9.42 5.18 -11.92
C LEU A 494 8.68 4.91 -10.60
N ASP A 495 8.34 5.94 -9.84
CA ASP A 495 7.60 5.79 -8.58
C ASP A 495 6.15 5.32 -8.81
N ILE A 496 5.47 5.86 -9.83
CA ILE A 496 4.13 5.39 -10.22
C ILE A 496 4.19 3.95 -10.73
N GLU A 497 5.22 3.59 -11.50
CA GLU A 497 5.42 2.22 -11.97
C GLU A 497 5.65 1.24 -10.80
N LYS A 498 6.47 1.61 -9.81
CA LYS A 498 6.66 0.83 -8.58
C LYS A 498 5.37 0.67 -7.78
N ARG A 499 4.60 1.74 -7.58
CA ARG A 499 3.31 1.66 -6.87
C ARG A 499 2.32 0.74 -7.60
N SER A 500 2.24 0.86 -8.92
CA SER A 500 1.41 -0.01 -9.76
C SER A 500 1.83 -1.48 -9.66
N GLN A 501 3.13 -1.78 -9.60
CA GLN A 501 3.63 -3.15 -9.38
C GLN A 501 3.25 -3.70 -8.01
N ILE A 502 3.33 -2.88 -6.95
CA ILE A 502 2.92 -3.27 -5.59
C ILE A 502 1.40 -3.55 -5.55
N GLU A 503 0.58 -2.67 -6.12
CA GLU A 503 -0.87 -2.85 -6.21
C GLU A 503 -1.23 -4.14 -6.99
N LEU A 504 -0.53 -4.42 -8.11
CA LEU A 504 -0.73 -5.62 -8.89
C LEU A 504 -0.35 -6.89 -8.10
N ARG A 505 0.74 -6.83 -7.32
CA ARG A 505 1.17 -7.93 -6.45
C ARG A 505 0.12 -8.19 -5.37
N LEU A 506 -0.35 -7.16 -4.68
CA LEU A 506 -1.42 -7.26 -3.67
C LEU A 506 -2.70 -7.86 -4.27
N LEU A 507 -3.12 -7.39 -5.44
CA LEU A 507 -4.28 -7.95 -6.14
C LEU A 507 -4.08 -9.42 -6.50
N SER A 508 -2.89 -9.79 -6.96
CA SER A 508 -2.54 -11.19 -7.25
C SER A 508 -2.63 -12.07 -6.00
N THR A 509 -2.14 -11.61 -4.85
CA THR A 509 -2.23 -12.31 -3.56
C THR A 509 -3.69 -12.50 -3.16
N CYS A 510 -4.51 -11.44 -3.19
CA CYS A 510 -5.93 -11.53 -2.88
C CYS A 510 -6.69 -12.51 -3.81
N LEU A 511 -6.39 -12.51 -5.11
CA LEU A 511 -6.97 -13.45 -6.07
C LEU A 511 -6.54 -14.89 -5.80
N HIS A 512 -5.28 -15.11 -5.42
CA HIS A 512 -4.77 -16.41 -5.04
C HIS A 512 -5.48 -16.96 -3.79
N GLU A 513 -5.63 -16.14 -2.74
CA GLU A 513 -6.36 -16.52 -1.54
C GLU A 513 -7.83 -16.84 -1.83
N MET A 514 -8.50 -16.02 -2.63
CA MET A 514 -9.88 -16.28 -3.05
C MET A 514 -9.99 -17.60 -3.83
N ALA A 515 -9.02 -17.90 -4.69
CA ALA A 515 -8.98 -19.18 -5.41
C ALA A 515 -8.78 -20.37 -4.45
N LEU A 516 -7.90 -20.24 -3.45
CA LEU A 516 -7.72 -21.26 -2.40
C LEU A 516 -9.01 -21.49 -1.62
N LYS A 517 -9.69 -20.43 -1.17
CA LYS A 517 -10.98 -20.53 -0.46
C LYS A 517 -12.06 -21.17 -1.34
N TYR A 518 -12.12 -20.80 -2.62
CA TYR A 518 -13.03 -21.43 -3.58
C TYR A 518 -12.78 -22.94 -3.70
N HIS A 519 -11.52 -23.37 -3.82
CA HIS A 519 -11.16 -24.78 -3.87
C HIS A 519 -11.48 -25.53 -2.57
N GLN A 520 -11.27 -24.90 -1.42
CA GLN A 520 -11.68 -25.46 -0.12
C GLN A 520 -13.20 -25.66 -0.07
N CYS A 521 -13.99 -24.65 -0.42
CA CYS A 521 -15.45 -24.77 -0.48
C CYS A 521 -15.89 -25.87 -1.45
N LYS A 522 -15.26 -25.97 -2.62
CA LYS A 522 -15.55 -27.02 -3.61
C LYS A 522 -15.28 -28.42 -3.05
N SER A 523 -14.18 -28.60 -2.32
CA SER A 523 -13.86 -29.88 -1.66
C SER A 523 -14.88 -30.24 -0.58
N ILE A 524 -15.32 -29.26 0.23
CA ILE A 524 -16.36 -29.46 1.24
C ILE A 524 -17.69 -29.89 0.58
N VAL A 525 -18.08 -29.26 -0.53
CA VAL A 525 -19.29 -29.65 -1.28
C VAL A 525 -19.21 -31.10 -1.76
N ILE A 526 -18.06 -31.52 -2.30
CA ILE A 526 -17.84 -32.91 -2.74
C ILE A 526 -17.96 -33.88 -1.55
N GLN A 527 -17.36 -33.56 -0.40
CA GLN A 527 -17.46 -34.37 0.81
C GLN A 527 -18.91 -34.50 1.29
N LEU A 528 -19.66 -33.40 1.33
CA LEU A 528 -21.07 -33.41 1.72
C LEU A 528 -21.93 -34.25 0.76
N ASP A 529 -21.66 -34.21 -0.55
CA ASP A 529 -22.35 -35.04 -1.54
C ASP A 529 -22.05 -36.53 -1.36
N GLU A 530 -20.82 -36.89 -1.01
CA GLU A 530 -20.42 -38.27 -0.68
C GLU A 530 -21.09 -38.75 0.61
N GLU A 531 -21.10 -37.93 1.67
CA GLU A 531 -21.78 -38.24 2.93
C GLU A 531 -23.29 -38.42 2.73
N LEU A 532 -23.93 -37.54 1.94
CA LEU A 532 -25.34 -37.62 1.61
C LEU A 532 -25.65 -38.89 0.81
N SER A 533 -24.79 -39.26 -0.14
CA SER A 533 -24.90 -40.51 -0.90
C SER A 533 -24.76 -41.75 -0.02
N ALA A 534 -23.80 -41.74 0.92
CA ALA A 534 -23.61 -42.80 1.90
C ALA A 534 -24.81 -42.94 2.84
N LEU A 535 -25.37 -41.82 3.32
CA LEU A 535 -26.55 -41.80 4.17
C LEU A 535 -27.79 -42.34 3.44
N LYS A 536 -27.98 -41.96 2.17
CA LYS A 536 -29.05 -42.47 1.31
C LYS A 536 -28.94 -43.99 1.10
N SER A 537 -27.73 -44.51 0.90
CA SER A 537 -27.47 -45.96 0.79
C SER A 537 -27.76 -46.71 2.10
N LYS A 538 -27.35 -46.16 3.25
CA LYS A 538 -27.67 -46.71 4.58
C LYS A 538 -29.18 -46.75 4.82
N TYR A 539 -29.89 -45.68 4.47
CA TYR A 539 -31.35 -45.61 4.58
C TYR A 539 -32.06 -46.66 3.72
N GLN A 540 -31.65 -46.81 2.45
CA GLN A 540 -32.20 -47.83 1.55
C GLN A 540 -31.94 -49.26 2.05
N THR A 541 -30.75 -49.51 2.62
CA THR A 541 -30.40 -50.81 3.20
C THR A 541 -31.26 -51.10 4.44
N SER A 542 -31.41 -50.13 5.34
CA SER A 542 -32.27 -50.25 6.53
C SER A 542 -33.73 -50.53 6.18
N ASN A 543 -34.30 -49.82 5.19
CA ASN A 543 -35.66 -50.07 4.72
C ASN A 543 -35.84 -51.46 4.09
N LYS A 544 -34.85 -51.98 3.34
CA LYS A 544 -34.89 -53.35 2.81
C LYS A 544 -34.91 -54.40 3.93
N TYR A 545 -34.13 -54.19 5.00
CA TYR A 545 -34.14 -55.08 6.15
C TYR A 545 -35.48 -55.06 6.90
N ASN A 546 -36.09 -53.89 7.10
CA ASN A 546 -37.39 -53.79 7.77
C ASN A 546 -38.55 -54.39 6.96
N ASN A 547 -38.54 -54.28 5.62
CA ASN A 547 -39.58 -54.89 4.79
C ASN A 547 -39.49 -56.44 4.74
N ASN A 548 -38.30 -57.02 4.84
CA ASN A 548 -38.15 -58.49 4.82
C ASN A 548 -38.57 -59.16 6.14
N ASN A 549 -38.56 -58.44 7.27
CA ASN A 549 -39.01 -58.99 8.56
C ASN A 549 -40.55 -58.99 8.73
N ASN A 550 -41.30 -58.33 7.86
CA ASN A 550 -42.78 -58.30 7.92
C ASN A 550 -43.47 -59.34 7.02
N ILE A 551 -42.72 -60.20 6.31
CA ILE A 551 -43.30 -61.18 5.36
C ILE A 551 -43.40 -62.61 5.94
N ASN A 552 -42.87 -62.87 7.15
CA ASN A 552 -42.81 -64.24 7.69
C ASN A 552 -43.87 -64.64 8.72
N ASP A 553 -44.87 -63.81 9.01
CA ASP A 553 -45.92 -64.11 10.02
C ASP A 553 -47.36 -64.04 9.49
N ASN A 554 -47.61 -64.35 8.20
CA ASN A 554 -48.98 -64.74 7.82
C ASN A 554 -49.08 -65.58 6.53
N THR A 555 -48.71 -66.86 6.62
CA THR A 555 -49.28 -67.88 5.74
C THR A 555 -49.93 -68.98 6.57
N GLY A 556 -51.25 -68.87 6.78
CA GLY A 556 -52.00 -69.95 7.43
C GLY A 556 -53.48 -69.66 7.73
N TYR A 557 -54.34 -69.70 6.70
CA TYR A 557 -55.80 -69.91 6.69
C TYR A 557 -56.69 -68.75 7.24
N ASN A 558 -57.77 -68.28 6.60
CA ASN A 558 -58.82 -68.98 5.83
C ASN A 558 -59.68 -67.98 5.00
N ASN A 559 -60.07 -68.44 3.80
CA ASN A 559 -61.29 -68.23 3.02
C ASN A 559 -62.21 -66.98 3.13
N ASN A 560 -62.52 -66.53 1.92
CA ASN A 560 -63.84 -66.21 1.33
C ASN A 560 -64.36 -64.76 1.22
N ASP A 561 -64.72 -64.50 -0.04
CA ASP A 561 -65.82 -63.67 -0.55
C ASP A 561 -65.59 -62.16 -0.77
N ASN A 562 -65.33 -61.88 -2.05
CA ASN A 562 -66.18 -61.07 -2.93
C ASN A 562 -66.13 -59.53 -2.77
N THR A 563 -65.52 -58.89 -3.77
CA THR A 563 -65.96 -57.68 -4.54
C THR A 563 -64.68 -56.92 -4.96
N GLU A 564 -64.25 -57.07 -6.21
CA GLU A 564 -64.67 -56.20 -7.32
C GLU A 564 -64.52 -54.72 -6.96
N TYR A 565 -63.34 -54.13 -7.22
CA TYR A 565 -63.24 -52.79 -7.82
C TYR A 565 -61.82 -52.52 -8.34
N ASN A 566 -61.78 -52.43 -9.66
CA ASN A 566 -60.79 -51.78 -10.50
C ASN A 566 -60.20 -50.51 -9.87
N ASN A 567 -58.88 -50.36 -9.88
CA ASN A 567 -58.22 -49.15 -10.41
C ASN A 567 -56.69 -49.31 -10.50
N ASN A 568 -56.22 -49.36 -11.75
CA ASN A 568 -54.88 -49.01 -12.18
C ASN A 568 -54.45 -47.66 -11.57
N ILE A 569 -53.39 -47.65 -10.77
CA ILE A 569 -52.53 -46.47 -10.63
C ILE A 569 -51.08 -46.93 -10.77
N GLU A 570 -50.63 -46.80 -12.01
CA GLU A 570 -49.26 -46.86 -12.49
C GLU A 570 -48.52 -45.64 -11.91
N TYR A 571 -47.74 -45.80 -10.84
CA TYR A 571 -46.83 -44.75 -10.37
C TYR A 571 -45.58 -44.71 -11.24
N ASN A 572 -45.74 -44.05 -12.39
CA ASN A 572 -44.66 -43.55 -13.23
C ASN A 572 -44.00 -42.35 -12.51
N ASN A 573 -42.90 -42.61 -11.81
CA ASN A 573 -42.13 -41.57 -11.15
C ASN A 573 -41.17 -40.93 -12.16
N ASN A 574 -41.72 -40.06 -13.01
CA ASN A 574 -40.95 -39.30 -13.98
C ASN A 574 -40.67 -37.89 -13.46
N ASN A 575 -39.39 -37.70 -13.19
CA ASN A 575 -38.63 -36.47 -13.08
C ASN A 575 -39.22 -35.29 -13.87
N ASN A 576 -39.59 -34.20 -13.20
CA ASN A 576 -39.64 -32.90 -13.87
C ASN A 576 -39.20 -31.76 -12.93
N ASN A 577 -37.93 -31.43 -13.10
CA ASN A 577 -37.29 -30.19 -12.74
C ASN A 577 -38.05 -29.01 -13.41
N ASN A 578 -38.74 -28.18 -12.63
CA ASN A 578 -39.21 -26.90 -13.14
C ASN A 578 -38.83 -25.76 -12.19
N ASN A 579 -37.72 -25.15 -12.58
CA ASN A 579 -37.27 -23.80 -12.32
C ASN A 579 -38.43 -22.80 -12.23
N ASN A 580 -38.68 -22.22 -11.05
CA ASN A 580 -39.52 -21.03 -10.91
C ASN A 580 -38.75 -19.94 -10.16
N ASN A 581 -38.00 -19.18 -10.94
CA ASN A 581 -37.42 -17.89 -10.57
C ASN A 581 -38.57 -16.90 -10.38
N ASN A 582 -39.05 -16.73 -9.15
CA ASN A 582 -40.03 -15.70 -8.82
C ASN A 582 -39.38 -14.55 -8.05
N ASN A 583 -39.04 -13.54 -8.85
CA ASN A 583 -38.68 -12.18 -8.48
C ASN A 583 -39.82 -11.54 -7.65
N ASN A 584 -39.58 -11.26 -6.37
CA ASN A 584 -40.53 -10.49 -5.54
C ASN A 584 -39.86 -9.21 -5.04
N ASN A 585 -39.90 -8.20 -5.90
CA ASN A 585 -39.74 -6.80 -5.51
C ASN A 585 -41.15 -6.28 -5.15
N ASN A 586 -41.42 -6.06 -3.86
CA ASN A 586 -42.51 -5.17 -3.47
C ASN A 586 -42.24 -4.45 -2.14
N ASN A 587 -41.76 -3.23 -2.31
CA ASN A 587 -42.16 -2.00 -1.62
C ASN A 587 -43.33 -2.16 -0.63
N ASN A 588 -43.09 -1.86 0.66
CA ASN A 588 -44.16 -1.43 1.55
C ASN A 588 -43.66 -0.35 2.51
N ASN A 589 -43.99 0.88 2.16
CA ASN A 589 -43.98 2.04 3.01
C ASN A 589 -45.28 2.03 3.83
N ASN A 590 -45.23 1.91 5.16
CA ASN A 590 -46.29 2.50 5.96
C ASN A 590 -45.82 2.99 7.33
N ASN A 591 -46.22 4.22 7.56
CA ASN A 591 -46.00 5.12 8.67
C ASN A 591 -46.95 4.76 9.82
N ASN A 592 -46.50 4.79 11.08
CA ASN A 592 -47.41 5.01 12.21
C ASN A 592 -46.72 5.64 13.43
N ASN A 593 -46.89 6.95 13.46
CA ASN A 593 -47.14 7.87 14.58
C ASN A 593 -47.52 7.22 15.95
N SER A 594 -46.83 7.64 17.03
CA SER A 594 -47.38 7.63 18.40
C SER A 594 -46.86 8.82 19.20
N ASN A 595 -47.79 9.71 19.53
CA ASN A 595 -47.68 10.82 20.48
C ASN A 595 -47.77 10.33 21.95
N ASN A 596 -47.10 11.05 22.84
CA ASN A 596 -47.50 11.50 24.20
C ASN A 596 -46.26 12.22 24.79
N SER A 597 -46.22 13.54 25.04
CA SER A 597 -46.95 14.35 26.04
C SER A 597 -46.80 13.74 27.45
N ASP A 598 -46.36 14.42 28.52
CA ASP A 598 -46.39 15.82 28.93
C ASP A 598 -45.33 16.06 30.03
N LEU A 599 -44.84 17.29 30.16
CA LEU A 599 -44.89 18.13 31.38
C LEU A 599 -43.83 19.25 31.36
N GLN A 600 -44.34 20.48 31.29
CA GLN A 600 -43.72 21.78 31.55
C GLN A 600 -43.44 22.02 33.07
N PRO A 601 -43.10 23.24 33.53
CA PRO A 601 -42.04 24.20 33.15
C PRO A 601 -41.26 24.70 34.40
N ASN A 602 -40.14 25.42 34.22
CA ASN A 602 -39.91 26.62 35.03
C ASN A 602 -38.83 27.55 34.45
N SER A 603 -39.21 28.82 34.41
CA SER A 603 -38.43 30.04 34.16
C SER A 603 -37.40 30.32 35.26
N VAL A 604 -36.27 30.96 34.93
CA VAL A 604 -35.76 32.16 35.62
C VAL A 604 -34.85 32.93 34.64
N ILE A 605 -35.06 34.25 34.64
CA ILE A 605 -34.33 35.34 33.99
C ILE A 605 -33.07 35.65 34.79
N GLU A 606 -31.93 35.92 34.15
CA GLU A 606 -31.01 36.98 34.62
C GLU A 606 -30.06 37.46 33.50
N ASN A 607 -29.91 38.79 33.48
CA ASN A 607 -29.19 39.64 32.53
C ASN A 607 -27.70 39.82 32.90
N TYR A 608 -27.01 40.62 32.08
CA TYR A 608 -25.67 41.24 32.17
C TYR A 608 -24.55 40.47 31.45
N SER A 609 -23.60 41.09 30.73
CA SER A 609 -23.41 42.41 30.11
C SER A 609 -22.05 42.38 29.40
N ASP A 610 -21.88 43.26 28.42
CA ASP A 610 -20.63 43.94 28.01
C ASP A 610 -19.36 43.13 27.72
N SER A 611 -18.94 43.14 26.46
CA SER A 611 -17.56 43.47 26.13
C SER A 611 -17.46 44.13 24.75
N ASP A 612 -17.26 45.44 24.77
CA ASP A 612 -16.68 46.23 23.70
C ASP A 612 -15.26 45.73 23.40
N VAL A 613 -14.95 45.47 22.13
CA VAL A 613 -13.57 45.37 21.64
C VAL A 613 -13.39 46.37 20.51
N GLU A 614 -12.82 47.52 20.88
CA GLU A 614 -12.17 48.48 19.98
C GLU A 614 -11.01 47.80 19.23
N THR A 615 -11.07 47.71 17.90
CA THR A 615 -9.87 47.57 17.08
C THR A 615 -9.52 48.91 16.46
N LYS A 616 -8.49 49.55 17.04
CA LYS A 616 -7.84 50.74 16.52
C LYS A 616 -7.14 50.45 15.20
N SER A 617 -7.36 51.36 14.26
CA SER A 617 -6.61 51.53 13.04
C SER A 617 -5.18 52.03 13.33
N GLU A 618 -4.16 51.30 12.90
CA GLU A 618 -2.81 51.86 12.73
C GLU A 618 -2.44 51.92 11.25
N LYS A 619 -2.45 53.16 10.74
CA LYS A 619 -1.66 53.61 9.61
C LYS A 619 -0.20 53.63 10.05
N ASN A 620 0.72 53.15 9.21
CA ASN A 620 1.96 53.88 8.99
C ASN A 620 2.51 53.69 7.58
N ASN A 621 2.82 54.83 7.00
CA ASN A 621 3.45 55.08 5.71
C ASN A 621 4.98 55.04 5.86
N TYR A 622 5.63 54.48 4.84
CA TYR A 622 6.81 54.98 4.11
C TYR A 622 8.08 55.54 4.80
N ILE A 623 9.21 55.08 4.23
CA ILE A 623 10.55 55.71 4.06
C ILE A 623 11.57 55.49 5.20
N ASN A 624 12.53 54.56 4.99
CA ASN A 624 13.83 54.83 4.35
C ASN A 624 14.45 53.54 3.83
#